data_AF-A0A846H7Y1-F1
#
_entry.id   AF-A0A846H7Y1-F1
#
_cell.length_a   1.000
_cell.length_b   1.000
_cell.length_c   1.000
_cell.angle_alpha   90.00
_cell.angle_beta   90.00
_cell.angle_gamma   90.00
#
_symmetry.space_group_name_H-M   'P 1'
#
loop_
_entity.id
_entity.type
_entity.pdbx_description
1 polymer ?
#
loop_
_entity_poly.entity_id
_entity_poly.type
_entity_poly.pdbx_seq_one_letter_code
_entity_poly.pdbx_strand_id
1 'polypeptide(L)'
;MQSFQLYEHASTIPDKSYTRGDWQEGYQSLKEEFDYWIDDVEGEIPPELNGTLFRNGPGLLDVNGQHIHHPFDGDGMISRISFSNGRAHFRNRFIRTEAYLEEQKAGKILYRGVFGTQKPGGWLANIFDFKLKNIANTNVIYWGGKLLALWEAAEPHLLDPHTLETLGKEHFNGVLSEGEAFGAHPRLDPSSARDNGATCLVNFSIKPGLSTTITIFELDITGKIVRKHAHSVPGFCFIHDFVITPNYCILFQNPVAFNPIPFALGIRGAGECIKFQPNQPTQIIIISRNPQEKGVKILETQSGFVFHHANAFEQGDEIVVDSICYESFPEVEPESNFREVEFEALSPGHLWRFHLNLKDKTVRRDLLADRCCEFPSVHQDKVGHPYRYLYMGAADAKTGNAPLQAFVKVDLESGEKQLWSAAPRGFVSEPIFVPRPGSDKEDDGWVLALVYDSTHHRSDVVILDASDFNKRPVARLHLKHHIPYGLHGSFTSEVFAALK
;
A
#
# COMPACT_ATOMS: atom_id res chain seq x y z
N MET A 1 -47.00 -45.85 -7.68
CA MET A 1 -45.58 -45.54 -7.94
C MET A 1 -45.53 -44.13 -8.49
N GLN A 2 -45.32 -43.13 -7.63
CA GLN A 2 -45.07 -41.76 -8.05
C GLN A 2 -43.56 -41.62 -8.27
N SER A 3 -43.18 -41.29 -9.51
CA SER A 3 -41.81 -41.04 -9.91
C SER A 3 -41.32 -39.74 -9.29
N PHE A 4 -40.28 -39.81 -8.44
CA PHE A 4 -39.52 -38.65 -7.99
C PHE A 4 -38.73 -38.10 -9.18
N GLN A 5 -39.05 -36.87 -9.61
CA GLN A 5 -38.16 -36.07 -10.46
C GLN A 5 -37.05 -35.51 -9.58
N LEU A 6 -35.82 -35.95 -9.83
CA LEU A 6 -34.61 -35.31 -9.33
C LEU A 6 -34.50 -33.95 -10.03
N TYR A 7 -34.62 -32.87 -9.27
CA TYR A 7 -34.16 -31.56 -9.70
C TYR A 7 -32.63 -31.61 -9.72
N GLU A 8 -32.03 -31.69 -10.90
CA GLU A 8 -30.64 -31.27 -11.10
C GLU A 8 -30.58 -29.77 -10.78
N HIS A 9 -30.15 -29.43 -9.57
CA HIS A 9 -29.58 -28.12 -9.33
C HIS A 9 -28.29 -28.04 -10.16
N ALA A 10 -28.40 -27.48 -11.36
CA ALA A 10 -27.24 -26.93 -12.04
C ALA A 10 -26.56 -25.98 -11.05
N SER A 11 -25.39 -26.39 -10.57
CA SER A 11 -24.47 -25.55 -9.82
C SER A 11 -24.03 -24.41 -10.76
N THR A 12 -24.77 -23.32 -10.77
CA THR A 12 -24.34 -22.09 -11.45
C THR A 12 -23.30 -21.43 -10.56
N ILE A 13 -22.08 -21.95 -10.57
CA ILE A 13 -20.91 -21.17 -10.15
C ILE A 13 -20.89 -19.99 -11.12
N PRO A 14 -20.98 -18.73 -10.66
CA PRO A 14 -20.86 -17.58 -11.54
C PRO A 14 -19.55 -17.70 -12.32
N ASP A 15 -19.57 -17.43 -13.63
CA ASP A 15 -18.33 -17.37 -14.41
C ASP A 15 -17.37 -16.38 -13.74
N LYS A 16 -16.18 -16.86 -13.38
CA LYS A 16 -15.16 -16.01 -12.76
C LYS A 16 -14.80 -14.88 -13.71
N SER A 17 -14.66 -13.67 -13.18
CA SER A 17 -14.22 -12.49 -13.94
C SER A 17 -12.73 -12.54 -14.32
N TYR A 18 -12.01 -13.60 -13.97
CA TYR A 18 -10.57 -13.76 -14.25
C TYR A 18 -10.20 -15.23 -14.43
N THR A 19 -9.05 -15.47 -15.04
CA THR A 19 -8.35 -16.77 -14.96
C THR A 19 -7.12 -16.64 -14.07
N ARG A 20 -6.73 -17.72 -13.39
CA ARG A 20 -5.50 -17.73 -12.59
C ARG A 20 -4.26 -17.47 -13.45
N GLY A 21 -4.24 -17.98 -14.69
CA GLY A 21 -3.13 -17.78 -15.63
C GLY A 21 -2.93 -16.31 -15.97
N ASP A 22 -4.00 -15.64 -16.40
CA ASP A 22 -3.99 -14.20 -16.70
C ASP A 22 -3.50 -13.38 -15.49
N TRP A 23 -3.95 -13.73 -14.29
CA TRP A 23 -3.48 -13.08 -13.06
C TRP A 23 -1.99 -13.33 -12.79
N GLN A 24 -1.52 -14.59 -12.88
CA GLN A 24 -0.13 -14.98 -12.62
C GLN A 24 0.88 -14.24 -13.51
N GLU A 25 0.51 -13.94 -14.76
CA GLU A 25 1.40 -13.26 -15.71
C GLU A 25 1.78 -11.85 -15.25
N GLY A 26 0.90 -11.15 -14.52
CA GLY A 26 1.23 -9.85 -13.91
C GLY A 26 2.26 -9.91 -12.78
N TYR A 27 2.68 -11.11 -12.35
CA TYR A 27 3.80 -11.34 -11.44
C TYR A 27 5.08 -11.83 -12.14
N GLN A 28 5.17 -11.73 -13.46
CA GLN A 28 6.44 -11.93 -14.14
C GLN A 28 7.39 -10.76 -13.88
N SER A 29 8.67 -11.02 -13.61
CA SER A 29 9.70 -9.99 -13.40
C SER A 29 9.81 -9.06 -14.61
N LEU A 30 10.00 -7.76 -14.37
CA LEU A 30 10.43 -6.80 -15.40
C LEU A 30 11.92 -6.54 -15.21
N LYS A 31 12.76 -7.13 -16.06
CA LYS A 31 14.24 -7.08 -15.88
C LYS A 31 14.84 -5.84 -16.52
N GLU A 32 14.14 -5.26 -17.49
CA GLU A 32 14.56 -4.12 -18.27
C GLU A 32 14.13 -2.79 -17.65
N GLU A 33 14.98 -1.78 -17.83
CA GLU A 33 14.72 -0.40 -17.42
C GLU A 33 14.50 0.47 -18.66
N PHE A 34 13.38 1.18 -18.68
CA PHE A 34 12.90 1.94 -19.83
C PHE A 34 12.86 3.44 -19.54
N ASP A 35 12.82 4.21 -20.62
CA ASP A 35 12.82 5.67 -20.61
C ASP A 35 12.26 6.19 -21.94
N TYR A 36 10.99 6.61 -21.97
CA TYR A 36 10.34 7.01 -23.21
C TYR A 36 9.11 7.91 -23.01
N TRP A 37 8.78 8.68 -24.05
CA TRP A 37 7.46 9.31 -24.18
C TRP A 37 6.43 8.27 -24.58
N ILE A 38 5.27 8.27 -23.92
CA ILE A 38 4.18 7.35 -24.23
C ILE A 38 3.43 7.91 -25.44
N ASP A 39 3.50 7.19 -26.56
CA ASP A 39 2.95 7.64 -27.85
C ASP A 39 1.62 6.93 -28.20
N ASP A 40 1.32 5.80 -27.58
CA ASP A 40 0.09 5.02 -27.78
C ASP A 40 -0.93 5.44 -26.70
N VAL A 41 -1.86 6.34 -27.06
CA VAL A 41 -2.83 6.94 -26.15
C VAL A 41 -4.23 6.90 -26.75
N GLU A 42 -5.16 6.28 -26.04
CA GLU A 42 -6.60 6.39 -26.29
C GLU A 42 -7.17 7.55 -25.48
N GLY A 43 -8.07 8.34 -26.08
CA GLY A 43 -8.62 9.54 -25.43
C GLY A 43 -7.65 10.73 -25.46
N GLU A 44 -7.78 11.65 -24.50
CA GLU A 44 -6.95 12.86 -24.44
C GLU A 44 -6.45 13.10 -23.01
N ILE A 45 -5.13 13.21 -22.83
CA ILE A 45 -4.55 13.58 -21.53
C ILE A 45 -4.93 15.05 -21.27
N PRO A 46 -5.61 15.37 -20.15
CA PRO A 46 -5.98 16.74 -19.83
C PRO A 46 -4.76 17.67 -19.81
N PRO A 47 -4.74 18.77 -20.58
CA PRO A 47 -3.61 19.70 -20.60
C PRO A 47 -3.28 20.29 -19.22
N GLU A 48 -4.28 20.41 -18.35
CA GLU A 48 -4.16 20.90 -16.98
C GLU A 48 -3.60 19.86 -16.00
N LEU A 49 -3.56 18.56 -16.34
CA LEU A 49 -2.91 17.54 -15.53
C LEU A 49 -1.39 17.65 -15.70
N ASN A 50 -0.76 18.38 -14.79
CA ASN A 50 0.69 18.59 -14.76
C ASN A 50 1.25 18.10 -13.43
N GLY A 51 2.23 17.20 -13.50
CA GLY A 51 2.90 16.64 -12.34
C GLY A 51 3.46 15.25 -12.64
N THR A 52 3.80 14.52 -11.60
CA THR A 52 4.42 13.19 -11.71
C THR A 52 3.75 12.20 -10.76
N LEU A 53 3.27 11.09 -11.32
CA LEU A 53 2.88 9.88 -10.59
C LEU A 53 4.12 9.00 -10.40
N PHE A 54 4.48 8.74 -9.15
CA PHE A 54 5.47 7.73 -8.78
C PHE A 54 4.77 6.49 -8.24
N ARG A 55 5.28 5.31 -8.56
CA ARG A 55 4.82 4.02 -8.04
C ARG A 55 6.02 3.17 -7.63
N ASN A 56 5.89 2.42 -6.55
CA ASN A 56 6.86 1.43 -6.12
C ASN A 56 6.23 0.04 -6.09
N GLY A 57 7.06 -0.99 -6.07
CA GLY A 57 6.65 -2.39 -6.00
C GLY A 57 7.79 -3.34 -6.32
N PRO A 58 7.57 -4.65 -6.13
CA PRO A 58 8.55 -5.68 -6.48
C PRO A 58 8.72 -5.79 -8.00
N GLY A 59 9.89 -5.43 -8.53
CA GLY A 59 10.21 -5.55 -9.95
C GLY A 59 10.78 -6.93 -10.34
N LEU A 60 11.40 -7.63 -9.39
CA LEU A 60 11.93 -8.99 -9.56
C LEU A 60 11.18 -9.98 -8.67
N LEU A 61 10.71 -11.05 -9.29
CA LEU A 61 10.06 -12.20 -8.65
C LEU A 61 10.94 -13.48 -8.76
N ASP A 62 12.17 -13.31 -9.24
CA ASP A 62 13.24 -14.30 -9.30
C ASP A 62 14.62 -13.62 -9.31
N VAL A 63 15.65 -14.30 -8.81
CA VAL A 63 17.06 -13.95 -9.02
C VAL A 63 17.69 -15.04 -9.89
N ASN A 64 17.84 -14.76 -11.19
CA ASN A 64 18.36 -15.70 -12.19
C ASN A 64 17.67 -17.08 -12.15
N GLY A 65 16.34 -17.09 -12.12
CA GLY A 65 15.54 -18.32 -12.08
C GLY A 65 15.37 -18.92 -10.68
N GLN A 66 16.00 -18.38 -9.64
CA GLN A 66 15.68 -18.71 -8.25
C GLN A 66 14.48 -17.88 -7.82
N HIS A 67 13.30 -18.50 -7.77
CA HIS A 67 12.06 -17.81 -7.41
C HIS A 67 12.07 -17.35 -5.96
N ILE A 68 11.53 -16.16 -5.73
CA ILE A 68 11.18 -15.72 -4.38
C ILE A 68 9.89 -16.41 -3.92
N HIS A 69 9.74 -16.58 -2.62
CA HIS A 69 8.59 -17.25 -1.99
C HIS A 69 7.32 -16.42 -2.09
N HIS A 70 7.45 -15.11 -1.89
CA HIS A 70 6.34 -14.17 -1.86
C HIS A 70 6.72 -12.87 -2.57
N PRO A 71 5.80 -12.19 -3.30
CA PRO A 71 6.12 -10.96 -4.02
C PRO A 71 6.73 -9.86 -3.15
N PHE A 72 6.37 -9.80 -1.87
CA PHE A 72 6.88 -8.78 -0.95
C PHE A 72 8.37 -8.94 -0.60
N ASP A 73 9.01 -10.06 -0.94
CA ASP A 73 10.47 -10.21 -0.85
C ASP A 73 11.22 -9.68 -2.10
N GLY A 74 10.49 -9.27 -3.14
CA GLY A 74 11.04 -8.82 -4.41
C GLY A 74 11.68 -7.42 -4.33
N ASP A 75 12.77 -7.22 -5.06
CA ASP A 75 13.51 -5.95 -5.07
C ASP A 75 12.67 -4.81 -5.65
N GLY A 76 12.74 -3.64 -5.00
CA GLY A 76 11.95 -2.46 -5.34
C GLY A 76 12.31 -1.86 -6.70
N MET A 77 11.28 -1.57 -7.49
CA MET A 77 11.38 -0.89 -8.78
C MET A 77 10.42 0.29 -8.81
N ILE A 78 10.98 1.48 -9.03
CA ILE A 78 10.18 2.70 -9.19
C ILE A 78 9.72 2.81 -10.63
N SER A 79 8.43 3.11 -10.81
CA SER A 79 7.88 3.64 -12.07
C SER A 79 7.51 5.11 -11.89
N ARG A 80 7.86 5.93 -12.87
CA ARG A 80 7.56 7.36 -12.93
C ARG A 80 6.81 7.68 -14.21
N ILE A 81 5.65 8.31 -14.06
CA ILE A 81 4.83 8.81 -15.16
C ILE A 81 4.65 10.31 -14.98
N SER A 82 5.33 11.10 -15.80
CA SER A 82 5.31 12.56 -15.72
C SER A 82 4.40 13.12 -16.80
N PHE A 83 3.37 13.86 -16.38
CA PHE A 83 2.39 14.51 -17.23
C PHE A 83 2.75 15.97 -17.42
N SER A 84 2.77 16.42 -18.67
CA SER A 84 2.96 17.83 -19.00
C SER A 84 2.34 18.15 -20.35
N ASN A 85 1.50 19.19 -20.38
CA ASN A 85 0.91 19.72 -21.61
C ASN A 85 0.26 18.65 -22.50
N GLY A 86 -0.56 17.78 -21.92
CA GLY A 86 -1.27 16.72 -22.65
C GLY A 86 -0.39 15.57 -23.14
N ARG A 87 0.84 15.44 -22.63
CA ARG A 87 1.76 14.34 -22.92
C ARG A 87 2.23 13.68 -21.64
N ALA A 88 2.67 12.43 -21.75
CA ALA A 88 3.23 11.68 -20.62
C ALA A 88 4.57 11.02 -20.97
N HIS A 89 5.47 11.02 -20.00
CA HIS A 89 6.79 10.41 -20.09
C HIS A 89 6.94 9.31 -19.02
N PHE A 90 7.30 8.11 -19.46
CA PHE A 90 7.53 6.93 -18.62
C PHE A 90 9.03 6.72 -18.34
N ARG A 91 9.36 6.35 -17.10
CA ARG A 91 10.68 5.82 -16.73
C ARG A 91 10.53 4.81 -15.59
N ASN A 92 11.26 3.69 -15.63
CA ASN A 92 11.41 2.81 -14.47
C ASN A 92 12.87 2.52 -14.14
N ARG A 93 13.20 2.40 -12.86
CA ARG A 93 14.53 1.97 -12.39
C ARG A 93 14.39 1.09 -11.15
N PHE A 94 15.23 0.07 -11.05
CA PHE A 94 15.44 -0.63 -9.79
C PHE A 94 16.16 0.27 -8.80
N ILE A 95 15.74 0.19 -7.55
CA ILE A 95 16.44 0.84 -6.46
C ILE A 95 17.72 0.04 -6.21
N ARG A 96 18.87 0.70 -6.31
CA ARG A 96 20.19 0.09 -6.16
C ARG A 96 20.54 -0.09 -4.68
N THR A 97 19.74 -0.89 -3.97
CA THR A 97 20.07 -1.27 -2.60
C THR A 97 21.34 -2.12 -2.59
N GLU A 98 22.05 -2.13 -1.46
CA GLU A 98 23.27 -2.94 -1.30
C GLU A 98 22.99 -4.42 -1.63
N ALA A 99 21.91 -4.96 -1.06
CA ALA A 99 21.53 -6.36 -1.27
C ALA A 99 21.17 -6.67 -2.73
N TYR A 100 20.45 -5.78 -3.41
CA TYR A 100 20.16 -5.93 -4.84
C TYR A 100 21.47 -6.03 -5.64
N LEU A 101 22.41 -5.09 -5.42
CA LEU A 101 23.69 -5.08 -6.14
C LEU A 101 24.52 -6.34 -5.88
N GLU A 102 24.55 -6.82 -4.64
CA GLU A 102 25.23 -8.06 -4.28
C GLU A 102 24.61 -9.29 -4.95
N GLU A 103 23.29 -9.43 -4.92
CA GLU A 103 22.57 -10.56 -5.52
C GLU A 103 22.65 -10.55 -7.05
N GLN A 104 22.56 -9.38 -7.70
CA GLN A 104 22.78 -9.25 -9.14
C GLN A 104 24.20 -9.66 -9.53
N LYS A 105 25.20 -9.23 -8.75
CA LYS A 105 26.60 -9.59 -9.00
C LYS A 105 26.87 -11.08 -8.78
N ALA A 106 26.29 -11.68 -7.74
CA ALA A 106 26.46 -13.09 -7.42
C ALA A 106 25.59 -14.01 -8.28
N GLY A 107 24.55 -13.47 -8.90
CA GLY A 107 23.58 -14.19 -9.70
C GLY A 107 22.74 -15.21 -8.93
N LYS A 108 22.56 -15.01 -7.63
CA LYS A 108 21.81 -15.89 -6.73
C LYS A 108 21.30 -15.15 -5.50
N ILE A 109 20.32 -15.73 -4.82
CA ILE A 109 19.80 -15.22 -3.56
C ILE A 109 20.89 -15.34 -2.47
N LEU A 110 21.18 -14.22 -1.80
CA LEU A 110 22.18 -14.09 -0.74
C LEU A 110 21.57 -13.71 0.61
N TYR A 111 20.33 -13.24 0.63
CA TYR A 111 19.63 -12.83 1.84
C TYR A 111 18.35 -13.64 2.03
N ARG A 112 17.92 -13.75 3.29
CA ARG A 112 16.63 -14.33 3.63
C ARG A 112 15.55 -13.25 3.49
N GLY A 113 14.47 -13.59 2.81
CA GLY A 113 13.27 -12.78 2.73
C GLY A 113 12.49 -12.81 4.05
N VAL A 114 11.78 -11.73 4.33
CA VAL A 114 10.89 -11.65 5.50
C VAL A 114 9.74 -12.64 5.32
N PHE A 115 9.25 -12.77 4.09
CA PHE A 115 8.06 -13.53 3.74
C PHE A 115 8.38 -14.92 3.18
N GLY A 116 9.49 -15.54 3.59
CA GLY A 116 9.75 -16.97 3.39
C GLY A 116 10.88 -17.30 2.42
N THR A 117 11.32 -16.36 1.58
CA THR A 117 12.43 -16.62 0.63
C THR A 117 13.70 -17.04 1.37
N GLN A 118 14.24 -18.22 1.08
CA GLN A 118 15.46 -18.74 1.71
C GLN A 118 16.65 -18.72 0.75
N LYS A 119 17.85 -18.68 1.31
CA LYS A 119 19.07 -18.85 0.53
C LYS A 119 19.23 -20.31 0.08
N PRO A 120 19.82 -20.57 -1.10
CA PRO A 120 20.21 -21.90 -1.51
C PRO A 120 21.21 -22.53 -0.51
N GLY A 121 21.14 -23.86 -0.34
CA GLY A 121 21.99 -24.60 0.60
C GLY A 121 21.27 -25.16 1.83
N GLY A 122 19.94 -25.04 1.87
CA GLY A 122 19.09 -25.63 2.92
C GLY A 122 19.29 -24.97 4.28
N TRP A 123 18.89 -25.66 5.35
CA TRP A 123 18.91 -25.12 6.71
C TRP A 123 20.31 -24.66 7.16
N LEU A 124 21.39 -25.33 6.73
CA LEU A 124 22.77 -24.96 7.07
C LEU A 124 23.16 -23.56 6.56
N ALA A 125 22.62 -23.15 5.41
CA ALA A 125 22.86 -21.82 4.87
C ALA A 125 22.08 -20.74 5.65
N ASN A 126 20.97 -21.11 6.30
CA ASN A 126 19.97 -20.17 6.83
C ASN A 126 19.93 -20.11 8.37
N ILE A 127 20.45 -21.11 9.09
CA ILE A 127 20.46 -21.16 10.55
C ILE A 127 21.28 -20.01 11.15
N PHE A 128 20.72 -19.35 12.17
CA PHE A 128 21.29 -18.18 12.87
C PHE A 128 21.66 -16.99 11.97
N ASP A 129 21.11 -16.91 10.75
CA ASP A 129 21.26 -15.73 9.91
C ASP A 129 20.13 -14.73 10.15
N PHE A 130 20.47 -13.63 10.82
CA PHE A 130 19.55 -12.55 11.18
C PHE A 130 19.72 -11.30 10.30
N LYS A 131 20.48 -11.39 9.21
CA LYS A 131 20.67 -10.25 8.29
C LYS A 131 19.35 -9.90 7.60
N LEU A 132 19.02 -8.61 7.62
CA LEU A 132 17.83 -8.08 6.99
C LEU A 132 18.15 -7.51 5.60
N LYS A 133 17.38 -7.91 4.59
CA LYS A 133 17.44 -7.35 3.23
C LYS A 133 16.57 -6.10 3.16
N ASN A 134 17.16 -4.91 3.06
CA ASN A 134 16.37 -3.72 2.68
C ASN A 134 16.11 -3.75 1.17
N ILE A 135 14.85 -4.00 0.81
CA ILE A 135 14.38 -4.13 -0.58
C ILE A 135 13.71 -2.86 -1.11
N ALA A 136 13.42 -1.88 -0.24
CA ALA A 136 12.88 -0.57 -0.59
C ALA A 136 11.66 -0.59 -1.54
N ASN A 137 10.73 -1.55 -1.41
CA ASN A 137 9.72 -1.84 -2.44
C ASN A 137 8.28 -1.35 -2.14
N THR A 138 8.00 -0.79 -0.96
CA THR A 138 6.62 -0.65 -0.48
C THR A 138 5.94 0.62 -0.99
N ASN A 139 6.58 1.78 -0.82
CA ASN A 139 6.00 3.06 -1.21
C ASN A 139 7.08 4.01 -1.75
N VAL A 140 6.67 5.09 -2.40
CA VAL A 140 7.53 6.18 -2.87
C VAL A 140 6.83 7.52 -2.69
N ILE A 141 7.50 8.47 -2.04
CA ILE A 141 6.98 9.81 -1.78
C ILE A 141 7.94 10.90 -2.25
N TYR A 142 7.41 12.04 -2.69
CA TYR A 142 8.18 13.25 -2.91
C TYR A 142 7.83 14.30 -1.86
N TRP A 143 8.77 14.61 -0.97
CA TRP A 143 8.55 15.57 0.12
C TRP A 143 9.84 16.33 0.44
N GLY A 144 9.74 17.66 0.64
CA GLY A 144 10.90 18.48 1.00
C GLY A 144 12.05 18.43 0.00
N GLY A 145 11.74 18.33 -1.30
CA GLY A 145 12.74 18.21 -2.35
C GLY A 145 13.38 16.82 -2.48
N LYS A 146 12.90 15.82 -1.74
CA LYS A 146 13.46 14.47 -1.69
C LYS A 146 12.47 13.45 -2.24
N LEU A 147 12.91 12.61 -3.18
CA LEU A 147 12.19 11.41 -3.58
C LEU A 147 12.66 10.25 -2.71
N LEU A 148 11.78 9.68 -1.89
CA LEU A 148 12.11 8.64 -0.92
C LEU A 148 11.39 7.34 -1.26
N ALA A 149 12.15 6.28 -1.50
CA ALA A 149 11.60 4.92 -1.54
C ALA A 149 11.60 4.32 -0.14
N LEU A 150 10.45 3.76 0.25
CA LEU A 150 10.16 3.35 1.62
C LEU A 150 9.95 1.84 1.71
N TRP A 151 10.41 1.28 2.82
CA TRP A 151 10.12 -0.10 3.24
C TRP A 151 10.09 -0.16 4.76
N GLU A 152 9.06 -0.79 5.31
CA GLU A 152 8.61 -0.63 6.71
C GLU A 152 9.64 -0.92 7.80
N ALA A 153 10.68 -1.71 7.50
CA ALA A 153 11.61 -2.24 8.49
C ALA A 153 13.06 -1.72 8.36
N ALA A 154 13.31 -0.69 7.53
CA ALA A 154 14.64 -0.08 7.44
C ALA A 154 14.59 1.40 7.01
N GLU A 155 15.76 1.98 6.79
CA GLU A 155 15.91 3.37 6.37
C GLU A 155 15.37 3.59 4.95
N PRO A 156 14.81 4.78 4.67
CA PRO A 156 14.39 5.14 3.32
C PRO A 156 15.59 5.32 2.39
N HIS A 157 15.40 5.05 1.10
CA HIS A 157 16.39 5.32 0.07
C HIS A 157 16.05 6.63 -0.66
N LEU A 158 17.01 7.55 -0.71
CA LEU A 158 16.93 8.78 -1.49
C LEU A 158 17.20 8.50 -2.96
N LEU A 159 16.35 9.02 -3.82
CA LEU A 159 16.44 8.90 -5.27
C LEU A 159 16.50 10.29 -5.92
N ASP A 160 17.13 10.38 -7.08
CA ASP A 160 17.00 11.53 -7.96
C ASP A 160 15.62 11.47 -8.66
N PRO A 161 14.77 12.51 -8.57
CA PRO A 161 13.42 12.46 -9.14
C PRO A 161 13.39 12.54 -10.69
N HIS A 162 14.45 13.07 -11.30
CA HIS A 162 14.60 13.13 -12.75
C HIS A 162 15.14 11.80 -13.31
N THR A 163 16.13 11.18 -12.68
CA THR A 163 16.81 9.99 -13.19
C THR A 163 16.30 8.68 -12.61
N LEU A 164 15.71 8.74 -11.41
CA LEU A 164 15.43 7.60 -10.52
C LEU A 164 16.71 6.87 -10.06
N GLU A 165 17.88 7.49 -10.21
CA GLU A 165 19.13 6.94 -9.68
C GLU A 165 19.11 6.96 -8.15
N THR A 166 19.63 5.89 -7.55
CA THR A 166 19.73 5.77 -6.09
C THR A 166 20.90 6.58 -5.58
N LEU A 167 20.62 7.55 -4.72
CA LEU A 167 21.61 8.46 -4.12
C LEU A 167 22.14 7.93 -2.78
N GLY A 168 21.45 6.98 -2.16
CA GLY A 168 21.85 6.32 -0.92
C GLY A 168 20.71 6.24 0.08
N LYS A 169 21.02 5.85 1.31
CA LYS A 169 20.06 5.89 2.42
C LYS A 169 19.91 7.31 2.95
N GLU A 170 18.70 7.67 3.38
CA GLU A 170 18.40 8.98 3.98
C GLU A 170 18.28 8.86 5.50
N HIS A 171 19.00 9.74 6.20
CA HIS A 171 19.08 9.76 7.67
C HIS A 171 18.52 11.06 8.29
N PHE A 172 17.93 11.94 7.48
CA PHE A 172 17.39 13.24 7.83
C PHE A 172 18.38 14.09 8.64
N ASN A 173 19.59 14.27 8.11
CA ASN A 173 20.70 14.95 8.80
C ASN A 173 21.06 14.31 10.15
N GLY A 174 21.00 12.98 10.24
CA GLY A 174 21.37 12.20 11.44
C GLY A 174 20.27 12.08 12.49
N VAL A 175 19.03 12.50 12.19
CA VAL A 175 17.89 12.31 13.09
C VAL A 175 17.45 10.84 13.14
N LEU A 176 17.61 10.10 12.02
CA LEU A 176 17.50 8.65 12.02
C LEU A 176 18.89 8.03 12.24
N SER A 177 18.95 7.11 13.20
CA SER A 177 20.13 6.29 13.43
C SER A 177 20.28 5.26 12.31
N GLU A 178 21.48 4.68 12.16
CA GLU A 178 21.69 3.54 11.27
C GLU A 178 20.77 2.37 11.67
N GLY A 179 20.06 1.80 10.69
CA GLY A 179 19.06 0.75 10.90
C GLY A 179 17.75 1.22 11.55
N GLU A 180 17.56 2.51 11.81
CA GLU A 180 16.28 3.03 12.33
C GLU A 180 15.25 3.10 11.21
N ALA A 181 14.17 2.33 11.35
CA ALA A 181 13.12 2.27 10.35
C ALA A 181 12.37 3.60 10.19
N PHE A 182 11.82 3.83 9.00
CA PHE A 182 10.88 4.91 8.70
C PHE A 182 9.69 4.28 7.94
N GLY A 183 8.49 4.41 8.51
CA GLY A 183 7.29 3.72 8.02
C GLY A 183 7.01 3.99 6.54
N ALA A 184 6.40 3.02 5.86
CA ALA A 184 6.10 3.13 4.44
C ALA A 184 4.79 3.88 4.13
N HIS A 185 4.03 4.24 5.16
CA HIS A 185 2.71 4.87 5.03
C HIS A 185 2.63 6.24 5.70
N PRO A 186 3.46 7.22 5.30
CA PRO A 186 3.39 8.55 5.87
C PRO A 186 2.07 9.25 5.48
N ARG A 187 1.57 10.12 6.35
CA ARG A 187 0.34 10.89 6.15
C ARG A 187 0.68 12.38 6.02
N LEU A 188 0.16 13.02 4.97
CA LEU A 188 0.27 14.47 4.80
C LEU A 188 -0.85 15.13 5.61
N ASP A 189 -0.49 15.95 6.60
CA ASP A 189 -1.42 16.85 7.27
C ASP A 189 -1.52 18.13 6.44
N PRO A 190 -2.66 18.41 5.80
CA PRO A 190 -2.78 19.54 4.88
C PRO A 190 -2.69 20.89 5.59
N SER A 191 -3.04 20.95 6.89
CA SER A 191 -3.10 22.18 7.66
C SER A 191 -2.88 21.90 9.16
N SER A 192 -1.62 21.74 9.55
CA SER A 192 -1.23 21.46 10.94
C SER A 192 -1.49 22.68 11.82
N ALA A 193 -2.44 22.58 12.75
CA ALA A 193 -2.72 23.64 13.73
C ALA A 193 -1.49 23.96 14.61
N ARG A 194 -0.57 23.00 14.77
CA ARG A 194 0.69 23.17 15.51
C ARG A 194 1.72 24.01 14.75
N ASP A 195 1.58 24.14 13.44
CA ASP A 195 2.49 24.87 12.56
C ASP A 195 1.79 26.06 11.88
N ASN A 196 0.84 26.69 12.58
CA ASN A 196 0.07 27.83 12.09
C ASN A 196 -0.64 27.57 10.74
N GLY A 197 -1.13 26.35 10.53
CA GLY A 197 -1.82 25.95 9.30
C GLY A 197 -0.88 25.53 8.17
N ALA A 198 0.43 25.43 8.41
CA ALA A 198 1.36 24.88 7.44
C ALA A 198 1.14 23.36 7.26
N THR A 199 1.35 22.88 6.05
CA THR A 199 1.36 21.44 5.74
C THR A 199 2.57 20.77 6.37
N CYS A 200 2.41 19.55 6.88
CA CYS A 200 3.51 18.73 7.39
C CYS A 200 3.32 17.25 7.03
N LEU A 201 4.41 16.49 6.97
CA LEU A 201 4.36 15.04 6.78
C LEU A 201 4.49 14.37 8.15
N VAL A 202 3.54 13.52 8.51
CA VAL A 202 3.58 12.69 9.71
C VAL A 202 3.97 11.28 9.33
N ASN A 203 4.87 10.66 10.08
CA ASN A 203 5.21 9.26 9.92
C ASN A 203 5.46 8.60 11.27
N PHE A 204 5.67 7.29 11.27
CA PHE A 204 6.02 6.52 12.44
C PHE A 204 7.12 5.50 12.15
N SER A 205 7.67 4.92 13.20
CA SER A 205 8.46 3.70 13.12
C SER A 205 8.19 2.81 14.31
N ILE A 206 8.47 1.52 14.13
CA ILE A 206 8.25 0.50 15.14
C ILE A 206 9.55 -0.22 15.43
N LYS A 207 9.85 -0.34 16.72
CA LYS A 207 10.91 -1.20 17.22
C LYS A 207 10.29 -2.27 18.12
N PRO A 208 10.08 -3.48 17.60
CA PRO A 208 9.53 -4.58 18.38
C PRO A 208 10.46 -5.00 19.53
N GLY A 209 9.88 -5.46 20.63
CA GLY A 209 10.59 -5.94 21.81
C GLY A 209 9.63 -6.56 22.83
N LEU A 210 10.09 -6.81 24.06
CA LEU A 210 9.19 -7.20 25.16
C LEU A 210 8.10 -6.15 25.41
N SER A 211 8.47 -4.87 25.24
CA SER A 211 7.55 -3.79 24.92
C SER A 211 7.95 -3.24 23.55
N THR A 212 6.96 -2.98 22.70
CA THR A 212 7.18 -2.34 21.41
C THR A 212 7.29 -0.83 21.60
N THR A 213 8.30 -0.22 20.97
CA THR A 213 8.42 1.24 20.91
C THR A 213 7.85 1.74 19.59
N ILE A 214 6.91 2.68 19.67
CA ILE A 214 6.36 3.43 18.54
C ILE A 214 6.94 4.83 18.58
N THR A 215 7.67 5.23 17.54
CA THR A 215 8.21 6.59 17.39
C THR A 215 7.39 7.34 16.37
N ILE A 216 6.93 8.54 16.69
CA ILE A 216 6.24 9.45 15.76
C ILE A 216 7.24 10.50 15.29
N PHE A 217 7.18 10.81 13.99
CA PHE A 217 7.95 11.85 13.32
C PHE A 217 6.98 12.84 12.68
N GLU A 218 7.26 14.14 12.79
CA GLU A 218 6.63 15.16 11.94
C GLU A 218 7.70 15.96 11.22
N LEU A 219 7.56 16.10 9.90
CA LEU A 219 8.48 16.80 9.01
C LEU A 219 7.82 18.06 8.46
N ASP A 220 8.56 19.17 8.46
CA ASP A 220 8.12 20.39 7.81
C ASP A 220 8.20 20.30 6.26
N ILE A 221 7.74 21.33 5.57
CA ILE A 221 7.75 21.44 4.09
C ILE A 221 9.15 21.35 3.46
N THR A 222 10.21 21.56 4.24
CA THR A 222 11.60 21.44 3.77
C THR A 222 12.13 20.01 3.91
N GLY A 223 11.32 19.10 4.47
CA GLY A 223 11.70 17.72 4.72
C GLY A 223 12.54 17.54 5.98
N LYS A 224 12.58 18.53 6.88
CA LYS A 224 13.27 18.42 8.16
C LYS A 224 12.33 17.84 9.20
N ILE A 225 12.78 16.82 9.94
CA ILE A 225 12.06 16.32 11.12
C ILE A 225 12.09 17.41 12.21
N VAL A 226 10.93 17.99 12.49
CA VAL A 226 10.74 19.07 13.48
C VAL A 226 10.22 18.54 14.81
N ARG A 227 9.58 17.37 14.82
CA ARG A 227 9.13 16.67 16.04
C ARG A 227 9.45 15.18 15.93
N LYS A 228 10.00 14.63 17.02
CA LYS A 228 10.27 13.19 17.21
C LYS A 228 9.96 12.83 18.65
N HIS A 229 9.06 11.88 18.88
CA HIS A 229 8.75 11.40 20.23
C HIS A 229 8.35 9.92 20.23
N ALA A 230 8.77 9.20 21.27
CA ALA A 230 8.61 7.76 21.37
C ALA A 230 7.66 7.36 22.50
N HIS A 231 6.90 6.30 22.26
CA HIS A 231 5.89 5.76 23.16
C HIS A 231 6.06 4.25 23.29
N SER A 232 5.84 3.71 24.49
CA SER A 232 5.99 2.29 24.76
C SER A 232 4.61 1.64 24.87
N VAL A 233 4.38 0.56 24.12
CA VAL A 233 3.18 -0.28 24.20
C VAL A 233 3.53 -1.72 24.58
N PRO A 234 2.76 -2.38 25.46
CA PRO A 234 3.08 -3.74 25.90
C PRO A 234 3.07 -4.76 24.76
N GLY A 235 4.01 -5.71 24.79
CA GLY A 235 4.03 -6.84 23.88
C GLY A 235 4.55 -6.54 22.47
N PHE A 236 4.50 -7.56 21.62
CA PHE A 236 4.84 -7.49 20.19
C PHE A 236 3.70 -6.83 19.41
N CYS A 237 4.03 -5.84 18.58
CA CYS A 237 3.08 -5.23 17.66
C CYS A 237 3.55 -5.46 16.22
N PHE A 238 2.63 -5.94 15.38
CA PHE A 238 2.77 -5.85 13.93
C PHE A 238 1.73 -4.83 13.43
N ILE A 239 2.22 -3.65 13.09
CA ILE A 239 1.40 -2.52 12.61
C ILE A 239 2.05 -2.03 11.33
N HIS A 240 1.29 -2.09 10.24
CA HIS A 240 1.76 -1.75 8.91
C HIS A 240 1.50 -0.26 8.58
N ASP A 241 0.32 0.23 8.94
CA ASP A 241 -0.18 1.56 8.58
C ASP A 241 -0.72 2.30 9.83
N PHE A 242 -0.93 3.60 9.69
CA PHE A 242 -1.58 4.46 10.67
C PHE A 242 -2.37 5.59 9.99
N VAL A 243 -3.25 6.22 10.76
CA VAL A 243 -3.95 7.46 10.34
C VAL A 243 -3.71 8.58 11.31
N ILE A 244 -3.93 9.79 10.83
CA ILE A 244 -3.85 11.00 11.63
C ILE A 244 -5.21 11.68 11.70
N THR A 245 -5.41 12.44 12.76
CA THR A 245 -6.34 13.56 12.84
C THR A 245 -5.51 14.81 13.19
N PRO A 246 -6.10 16.01 13.34
CA PRO A 246 -5.35 17.18 13.76
C PRO A 246 -4.62 16.94 15.09
N ASN A 247 -5.21 16.15 16.01
CA ASN A 247 -4.67 15.95 17.35
C ASN A 247 -4.02 14.59 17.60
N TYR A 248 -4.34 13.55 16.83
CA TYR A 248 -3.93 12.18 17.16
C TYR A 248 -3.28 11.45 15.99
N CYS A 249 -2.35 10.54 16.32
CA CYS A 249 -1.96 9.40 15.49
C CYS A 249 -2.70 8.17 16.02
N ILE A 250 -3.37 7.43 15.14
CA ILE A 250 -4.15 6.24 15.49
C ILE A 250 -3.57 5.04 14.74
N LEU A 251 -3.27 3.97 15.48
CA LEU A 251 -2.70 2.73 14.98
C LEU A 251 -3.54 1.54 15.46
N PHE A 252 -3.72 0.54 14.60
CA PHE A 252 -4.44 -0.68 14.97
C PHE A 252 -3.43 -1.81 15.19
N GLN A 253 -3.23 -2.19 16.44
CA GLN A 253 -2.45 -3.37 16.81
C GLN A 253 -3.33 -4.60 16.67
N ASN A 254 -3.10 -5.33 15.58
CA ASN A 254 -3.76 -6.60 15.32
C ASN A 254 -3.34 -7.66 16.35
N PRO A 255 -4.25 -8.59 16.71
CA PRO A 255 -3.98 -9.62 17.69
C PRO A 255 -3.09 -10.71 17.08
N VAL A 256 -1.78 -10.53 17.16
CA VAL A 256 -0.80 -11.50 16.64
C VAL A 256 0.24 -11.88 17.69
N ALA A 257 0.79 -13.08 17.56
CA ALA A 257 1.92 -13.57 18.34
C ALA A 257 3.10 -13.90 17.42
N PHE A 258 4.32 -13.67 17.91
CA PHE A 258 5.55 -13.97 17.17
C PHE A 258 6.37 -15.03 17.88
N ASN A 259 6.68 -16.13 17.18
CA ASN A 259 7.59 -17.17 17.68
C ASN A 259 8.92 -17.12 16.91
N PRO A 260 10.02 -16.59 17.48
CA PRO A 260 11.28 -16.42 16.75
C PRO A 260 12.02 -17.73 16.45
N ILE A 261 11.65 -18.86 17.07
CA ILE A 261 12.43 -20.11 17.01
C ILE A 261 12.58 -20.63 15.57
N PRO A 262 11.52 -20.80 14.75
CA PRO A 262 11.66 -21.31 13.38
C PRO A 262 12.48 -20.37 12.49
N PHE A 263 12.38 -19.06 12.70
CA PHE A 263 13.20 -18.06 12.02
C PHE A 263 14.67 -18.18 12.40
N ALA A 264 14.99 -18.31 13.69
CA ALA A 264 16.36 -18.48 14.19
C ALA A 264 17.00 -19.80 13.70
N LEU A 265 16.20 -20.86 13.56
CA LEU A 265 16.66 -22.16 13.05
C LEU A 265 16.82 -22.19 11.52
N GLY A 266 16.50 -21.11 10.80
CA GLY A 266 16.63 -21.05 9.35
C GLY A 266 15.56 -21.86 8.59
N ILE A 267 14.43 -22.17 9.25
CA ILE A 267 13.36 -23.03 8.69
C ILE A 267 12.28 -22.18 8.01
N ARG A 268 12.06 -20.95 8.49
CA ARG A 268 11.01 -20.03 8.02
C ARG A 268 11.52 -18.61 7.90
N GLY A 269 10.86 -17.78 7.11
CA GLY A 269 10.97 -16.33 7.16
C GLY A 269 10.42 -15.76 8.48
N ALA A 270 10.76 -14.50 8.79
CA ALA A 270 10.27 -13.85 10.00
C ALA A 270 8.74 -13.62 9.97
N GLY A 271 8.19 -13.24 8.82
CA GLY A 271 6.74 -13.04 8.64
C GLY A 271 5.93 -14.32 8.85
N GLU A 272 6.45 -15.47 8.42
CA GLU A 272 5.82 -16.80 8.60
C GLU A 272 5.82 -17.31 10.05
N CYS A 273 6.51 -16.58 10.94
CA CYS A 273 6.55 -16.85 12.37
C CYS A 273 5.52 -16.02 13.16
N ILE A 274 4.73 -15.19 12.47
CA ILE A 274 3.61 -14.44 13.03
C ILE A 274 2.35 -15.29 12.89
N LYS A 275 1.62 -15.47 14.00
CA LYS A 275 0.35 -16.21 14.04
C LYS A 275 -0.78 -15.35 14.59
N PHE A 276 -1.91 -15.35 13.90
CA PHE A 276 -3.09 -14.59 14.30
C PHE A 276 -3.77 -15.21 15.53
N GLN A 277 -4.31 -14.36 16.40
CA GLN A 277 -4.98 -14.74 17.63
C GLN A 277 -6.46 -14.32 17.55
N PRO A 278 -7.33 -15.09 16.86
CA PRO A 278 -8.70 -14.68 16.53
C PRO A 278 -9.61 -14.45 17.75
N ASN A 279 -9.22 -14.99 18.92
CA ASN A 279 -9.97 -14.84 20.16
C ASN A 279 -9.51 -13.64 21.00
N GLN A 280 -8.51 -12.88 20.54
CA GLN A 280 -8.03 -11.67 21.22
C GLN A 280 -8.54 -10.42 20.49
N PRO A 281 -8.82 -9.33 21.21
CA PRO A 281 -9.29 -8.09 20.60
C PRO A 281 -8.17 -7.41 19.80
N THR A 282 -8.57 -6.65 18.78
CA THR A 282 -7.68 -5.68 18.14
C THR A 282 -7.59 -4.44 19.04
N GLN A 283 -6.37 -3.99 19.30
CA GLN A 283 -6.11 -2.82 20.16
C GLN A 283 -5.90 -1.58 19.30
N ILE A 284 -6.70 -0.54 19.55
CA ILE A 284 -6.61 0.75 18.88
C ILE A 284 -5.77 1.68 19.75
N ILE A 285 -4.54 1.92 19.31
CA ILE A 285 -3.53 2.75 19.96
C ILE A 285 -3.71 4.18 19.49
N ILE A 286 -3.94 5.09 20.43
CA ILE A 286 -4.23 6.51 20.16
C ILE A 286 -3.17 7.34 20.88
N ILE A 287 -2.35 8.01 20.07
CA ILE A 287 -1.18 8.79 20.50
C ILE A 287 -1.45 10.25 20.20
N SER A 288 -1.28 11.12 21.19
CA SER A 288 -1.35 12.57 20.95
C SER A 288 -0.18 13.01 20.07
N ARG A 289 -0.48 13.85 19.06
CA ARG A 289 0.53 14.53 18.24
C ARG A 289 1.22 15.67 18.99
N ASN A 290 0.69 16.06 20.16
CA ASN A 290 1.34 17.01 21.05
C ASN A 290 2.39 16.29 21.92
N PRO A 291 3.71 16.55 21.76
CA PRO A 291 4.75 15.84 22.51
C PRO A 291 4.70 16.10 24.03
N GLN A 292 4.00 17.13 24.48
CA GLN A 292 3.82 17.43 25.90
C GLN A 292 2.80 16.51 26.57
N GLU A 293 1.86 15.95 25.79
CA GLU A 293 0.89 14.98 26.27
C GLU A 293 1.51 13.59 26.30
N LYS A 294 1.85 13.15 27.51
CA LYS A 294 2.49 11.85 27.72
C LYS A 294 1.45 10.73 27.82
N GLY A 295 1.83 9.57 27.29
CA GLY A 295 1.06 8.34 27.40
C GLY A 295 0.29 8.00 26.14
N VAL A 296 -0.27 6.80 26.15
CA VAL A 296 -1.02 6.21 25.04
C VAL A 296 -2.40 5.85 25.57
N LYS A 297 -3.45 6.17 24.81
CA LYS A 297 -4.80 5.67 25.07
C LYS A 297 -4.98 4.40 24.24
N ILE A 298 -5.55 3.36 24.84
CA ILE A 298 -5.85 2.10 24.15
C ILE A 298 -7.34 1.82 24.31
N LEU A 299 -8.00 1.60 23.18
CA LEU A 299 -9.36 1.08 23.12
C LEU A 299 -9.33 -0.30 22.47
N GLU A 300 -10.35 -1.12 22.72
CA GLU A 300 -10.44 -2.47 22.15
C GLU A 300 -11.62 -2.54 21.19
N THR A 301 -11.44 -3.28 20.10
CA THR A 301 -12.51 -3.64 19.17
C THR A 301 -12.49 -5.13 18.89
N GLN A 302 -13.53 -5.63 18.23
CA GLN A 302 -13.62 -7.03 17.86
C GLN A 302 -12.41 -7.46 17.03
N SER A 303 -11.96 -8.70 17.24
CA SER A 303 -10.87 -9.30 16.49
C SER A 303 -11.06 -9.17 14.98
N GLY A 304 -9.95 -8.95 14.29
CA GLY A 304 -9.84 -8.78 12.86
C GLY A 304 -8.43 -8.33 12.53
N PHE A 305 -8.10 -8.31 11.25
CA PHE A 305 -6.81 -7.85 10.77
C PHE A 305 -6.99 -6.58 9.94
N VAL A 306 -6.37 -5.49 10.37
CA VAL A 306 -6.36 -4.20 9.67
C VAL A 306 -5.00 -4.03 9.02
N PHE A 307 -4.99 -3.88 7.70
CA PHE A 307 -3.75 -3.68 6.95
C PHE A 307 -3.60 -2.22 6.53
N HIS A 308 -4.61 -1.67 5.86
CA HIS A 308 -4.64 -0.28 5.42
C HIS A 308 -5.79 0.51 6.03
N HIS A 309 -5.53 1.79 6.20
CA HIS A 309 -6.51 2.77 6.63
C HIS A 309 -6.80 3.77 5.50
N ALA A 310 -8.07 4.12 5.34
CA ALA A 310 -8.49 5.12 4.37
C ALA A 310 -8.20 6.53 4.90
N ASN A 311 -8.84 6.90 6.00
CA ASN A 311 -8.70 8.21 6.63
C ASN A 311 -9.21 8.18 8.08
N ALA A 312 -8.94 9.23 8.84
CA ALA A 312 -9.56 9.48 10.13
C ALA A 312 -9.90 10.95 10.32
N PHE A 313 -10.85 11.26 11.19
CA PHE A 313 -11.18 12.63 11.56
C PHE A 313 -11.84 12.71 12.94
N GLU A 314 -11.83 13.89 13.53
CA GLU A 314 -12.51 14.19 14.79
C GLU A 314 -13.90 14.79 14.51
N GLN A 315 -14.93 14.27 15.18
CA GLN A 315 -16.30 14.76 15.06
C GLN A 315 -17.00 14.74 16.41
N GLY A 316 -17.26 15.93 16.97
CA GLY A 316 -17.81 16.06 18.32
C GLY A 316 -16.85 15.45 19.36
N ASP A 317 -17.35 14.48 20.12
CA ASP A 317 -16.57 13.76 21.15
C ASP A 317 -15.96 12.44 20.64
N GLU A 318 -16.09 12.14 19.34
CA GLU A 318 -15.59 10.91 18.72
C GLU A 318 -14.44 11.14 17.75
N ILE A 319 -13.57 10.14 17.63
CA ILE A 319 -12.66 9.98 16.48
C ILE A 319 -13.29 8.94 15.55
N VAL A 320 -13.46 9.30 14.28
CA VAL A 320 -13.94 8.39 13.23
C VAL A 320 -12.74 7.90 12.43
N VAL A 321 -12.65 6.59 12.20
CA VAL A 321 -11.56 5.95 11.44
C VAL A 321 -12.15 4.99 10.42
N ASP A 322 -11.78 5.15 9.15
CA ASP A 322 -12.18 4.24 8.08
C ASP A 322 -11.00 3.33 7.70
N SER A 323 -11.22 2.01 7.63
CA SER A 323 -10.15 1.03 7.43
C SER A 323 -10.58 -0.19 6.63
N ILE A 324 -9.64 -0.78 5.90
CA ILE A 324 -9.81 -2.07 5.26
C ILE A 324 -9.52 -3.16 6.29
N CYS A 325 -10.51 -4.00 6.56
CA CYS A 325 -10.42 -5.06 7.54
C CYS A 325 -10.67 -6.42 6.91
N TYR A 326 -9.89 -7.40 7.36
CA TYR A 326 -10.03 -8.81 7.06
C TYR A 326 -10.50 -9.53 8.32
N GLU A 327 -11.33 -10.57 8.16
CA GLU A 327 -11.78 -11.40 9.30
C GLU A 327 -10.62 -12.14 9.96
N SER A 328 -9.60 -12.52 9.17
CA SER A 328 -8.40 -13.21 9.60
C SER A 328 -7.17 -12.65 8.90
N PHE A 329 -6.00 -12.83 9.51
CA PHE A 329 -4.72 -12.54 8.85
C PHE A 329 -4.49 -13.56 7.72
N PRO A 330 -4.18 -13.12 6.48
CA PRO A 330 -3.71 -14.02 5.43
C PRO A 330 -2.28 -14.46 5.75
N GLU A 331 -2.14 -15.51 6.55
CA GLU A 331 -0.85 -16.07 6.95
C GLU A 331 -0.04 -16.53 5.72
N VAL A 332 1.24 -16.17 5.67
CA VAL A 332 2.17 -16.73 4.69
C VAL A 332 2.61 -18.10 5.18
N GLU A 333 2.15 -19.14 4.49
CA GLU A 333 2.47 -20.52 4.85
C GLU A 333 3.80 -20.97 4.20
N PRO A 334 4.68 -21.70 4.92
CA PRO A 334 6.02 -22.06 4.44
C PRO A 334 6.10 -22.83 3.13
N GLU A 335 5.09 -23.63 2.83
CA GLU A 335 5.04 -24.45 1.62
C GLU A 335 4.06 -23.89 0.58
N SER A 336 3.56 -22.67 0.80
CA SER A 336 2.66 -22.02 -0.14
C SER A 336 3.41 -21.46 -1.34
N ASN A 337 2.75 -21.47 -2.49
CA ASN A 337 3.20 -20.75 -3.66
C ASN A 337 2.14 -19.69 -3.95
N PHE A 338 2.48 -18.41 -3.83
CA PHE A 338 1.52 -17.33 -4.07
C PHE A 338 0.88 -17.42 -5.46
N ARG A 339 1.59 -17.99 -6.45
CA ARG A 339 1.04 -18.19 -7.80
C ARG A 339 -0.12 -19.18 -7.82
N GLU A 340 -0.19 -20.09 -6.85
CA GLU A 340 -1.23 -21.13 -6.76
C GLU A 340 -2.41 -20.73 -5.87
N VAL A 341 -2.46 -19.48 -5.42
CA VAL A 341 -3.48 -18.98 -4.48
C VAL A 341 -4.92 -19.28 -4.95
N GLU A 342 -5.74 -19.64 -3.97
CA GLU A 342 -7.19 -19.81 -4.11
C GLU A 342 -7.88 -18.65 -3.40
N PHE A 343 -8.22 -17.60 -4.15
CA PHE A 343 -8.79 -16.38 -3.57
C PHE A 343 -10.09 -16.66 -2.81
N GLU A 344 -10.91 -17.59 -3.27
CA GLU A 344 -12.17 -17.94 -2.61
C GLU A 344 -11.99 -18.58 -1.22
N ALA A 345 -10.81 -19.11 -0.91
CA ALA A 345 -10.47 -19.63 0.41
C ALA A 345 -9.96 -18.55 1.38
N LEU A 346 -9.71 -17.33 0.87
CA LEU A 346 -9.20 -16.20 1.65
C LEU A 346 -10.33 -15.20 1.93
N SER A 347 -10.36 -14.68 3.15
CA SER A 347 -11.29 -13.62 3.55
C SER A 347 -11.03 -12.35 2.72
N PRO A 348 -12.06 -11.71 2.13
CA PRO A 348 -11.90 -10.45 1.43
C PRO A 348 -11.60 -9.30 2.40
N GLY A 349 -10.97 -8.25 1.88
CA GLY A 349 -10.87 -6.96 2.55
C GLY A 349 -12.17 -6.19 2.40
N HIS A 350 -12.73 -5.69 3.50
CA HIS A 350 -13.94 -4.86 3.51
C HIS A 350 -13.67 -3.51 4.16
N LEU A 351 -14.39 -2.48 3.73
CA LEU A 351 -14.28 -1.15 4.34
C LEU A 351 -15.19 -1.03 5.56
N TRP A 352 -14.59 -0.75 6.71
CA TRP A 352 -15.27 -0.51 7.98
C TRP A 352 -15.01 0.90 8.50
N ARG A 353 -16.01 1.49 9.14
CA ARG A 353 -15.91 2.73 9.92
C ARG A 353 -15.92 2.41 11.40
N PHE A 354 -14.96 2.95 12.14
CA PHE A 354 -14.87 2.86 13.59
C PHE A 354 -15.16 4.22 14.21
N HIS A 355 -16.00 4.23 15.23
CA HIS A 355 -16.33 5.39 16.05
C HIS A 355 -15.70 5.18 17.43
N LEU A 356 -14.71 5.99 17.77
CA LEU A 356 -13.92 5.90 19.00
C LEU A 356 -14.33 7.01 19.95
N ASN A 357 -14.97 6.66 21.06
CA ASN A 357 -15.29 7.62 22.11
C ASN A 357 -14.24 7.49 23.24
N LEU A 358 -13.37 8.49 23.35
CA LEU A 358 -12.26 8.46 24.31
C LEU A 358 -12.71 8.63 25.77
N LYS A 359 -13.85 9.30 25.99
CA LYS A 359 -14.39 9.60 27.32
C LYS A 359 -15.06 8.36 27.92
N ASP A 360 -15.94 7.74 27.14
CA ASP A 360 -16.70 6.56 27.53
C ASP A 360 -15.91 5.26 27.31
N LYS A 361 -14.77 5.35 26.60
CA LYS A 361 -13.88 4.24 26.26
C LYS A 361 -14.59 3.15 25.46
N THR A 362 -15.39 3.55 24.49
CA THR A 362 -16.17 2.65 23.65
C THR A 362 -15.74 2.74 22.19
N VAL A 363 -15.92 1.62 21.48
CA VAL A 363 -15.71 1.52 20.04
C VAL A 363 -16.97 0.93 19.42
N ARG A 364 -17.56 1.64 18.45
CA ARG A 364 -18.60 1.12 17.56
C ARG A 364 -18.01 0.97 16.16
N ARG A 365 -18.46 -0.02 15.39
CA ARG A 365 -18.05 -0.19 14.00
C ARG A 365 -19.22 -0.46 13.08
N ASP A 366 -19.15 0.09 11.86
CA ASP A 366 -20.14 -0.09 10.81
C ASP A 366 -19.45 -0.56 9.52
N LEU A 367 -20.07 -1.50 8.80
CA LEU A 367 -19.61 -1.93 7.49
C LEU A 367 -20.06 -0.90 6.44
N LEU A 368 -19.11 -0.29 5.72
CA LEU A 368 -19.39 0.71 4.68
C LEU A 368 -19.44 0.10 3.27
N ALA A 369 -18.56 -0.87 3.00
CA ALA A 369 -18.52 -1.61 1.74
C ALA A 369 -18.15 -3.07 1.97
N ASP A 370 -19.00 -3.96 1.44
CA ASP A 370 -18.96 -5.43 1.55
C ASP A 370 -18.39 -6.12 0.30
N ARG A 371 -17.98 -5.34 -0.70
CA ARG A 371 -17.21 -5.82 -1.85
C ARG A 371 -15.74 -5.93 -1.46
N CYS A 372 -15.05 -6.99 -1.90
CA CYS A 372 -13.61 -7.10 -1.76
C CYS A 372 -12.92 -5.84 -2.31
N CYS A 373 -12.21 -5.12 -1.45
CA CYS A 373 -11.54 -3.87 -1.76
C CYS A 373 -10.23 -3.71 -0.99
N GLU A 374 -9.35 -2.90 -1.55
CA GLU A 374 -8.05 -2.52 -0.99
C GLU A 374 -7.59 -1.18 -1.57
N PHE A 375 -6.46 -0.68 -1.10
CA PHE A 375 -5.77 0.51 -1.55
C PHE A 375 -6.66 1.76 -1.51
N PRO A 376 -7.15 2.15 -0.32
CA PRO A 376 -7.98 3.33 -0.18
C PRO A 376 -7.20 4.61 -0.46
N SER A 377 -7.81 5.49 -1.23
CA SER A 377 -7.29 6.80 -1.62
C SER A 377 -8.35 7.87 -1.45
N VAL A 378 -7.96 9.01 -0.89
CA VAL A 378 -8.82 10.17 -0.62
C VAL A 378 -8.20 11.43 -1.19
N HIS A 379 -8.99 12.50 -1.29
CA HIS A 379 -8.43 13.82 -1.57
C HIS A 379 -7.40 14.21 -0.49
N GLN A 380 -6.19 14.61 -0.90
CA GLN A 380 -5.09 14.89 0.04
C GLN A 380 -5.42 15.97 1.09
N ASP A 381 -6.15 17.02 0.70
CA ASP A 381 -6.61 18.08 1.63
C ASP A 381 -7.66 17.61 2.65
N LYS A 382 -8.13 16.36 2.53
CA LYS A 382 -9.07 15.75 3.46
C LYS A 382 -8.42 14.77 4.43
N VAL A 383 -7.12 14.49 4.28
CA VAL A 383 -6.41 13.63 5.22
C VAL A 383 -6.48 14.24 6.63
N GLY A 384 -7.00 13.47 7.58
CA GLY A 384 -7.24 13.93 8.95
C GLY A 384 -8.55 14.69 9.18
N HIS A 385 -9.35 14.93 8.14
CA HIS A 385 -10.54 15.78 8.19
C HIS A 385 -11.80 15.05 7.68
N PRO A 386 -13.01 15.53 8.05
CA PRO A 386 -14.25 15.01 7.48
C PRO A 386 -14.21 15.07 5.95
N TYR A 387 -14.63 13.98 5.33
CA TYR A 387 -14.50 13.74 3.90
C TYR A 387 -15.69 12.91 3.40
N ARG A 388 -15.97 13.02 2.11
CA ARG A 388 -17.12 12.41 1.46
C ARG A 388 -16.74 11.31 0.48
N TYR A 389 -15.65 11.46 -0.26
CA TYR A 389 -15.33 10.56 -1.36
C TYR A 389 -14.10 9.69 -1.08
N LEU A 390 -14.24 8.41 -1.40
CA LEU A 390 -13.19 7.42 -1.26
C LEU A 390 -13.06 6.61 -2.55
N TYR A 391 -11.83 6.36 -2.98
CA TYR A 391 -11.51 5.55 -4.15
C TYR A 391 -10.69 4.33 -3.73
N MET A 392 -11.02 3.15 -4.23
CA MET A 392 -10.34 1.89 -3.88
C MET A 392 -10.18 1.00 -5.11
N GLY A 393 -9.14 0.16 -5.10
CA GLY A 393 -9.13 -1.04 -5.93
C GLY A 393 -10.14 -2.06 -5.38
N ALA A 394 -10.80 -2.80 -6.25
CA ALA A 394 -11.85 -3.74 -5.88
C ALA A 394 -11.91 -4.94 -6.81
N ALA A 395 -12.47 -6.04 -6.31
CA ALA A 395 -12.89 -7.15 -7.15
C ALA A 395 -14.04 -6.74 -8.07
N ASP A 396 -14.10 -7.29 -9.28
CA ASP A 396 -15.22 -7.12 -10.21
C ASP A 396 -16.51 -7.76 -9.68
N ALA A 397 -16.39 -8.94 -9.04
CA ALA A 397 -17.49 -9.61 -8.38
C ALA A 397 -18.01 -8.80 -7.18
N LYS A 398 -19.34 -8.74 -7.02
CA LYS A 398 -20.00 -8.00 -5.91
C LYS A 398 -19.67 -8.58 -4.54
N THR A 399 -19.42 -9.88 -4.45
CA THR A 399 -19.25 -10.64 -3.21
C THR A 399 -18.13 -11.64 -3.35
N GLY A 400 -17.57 -12.09 -2.23
CA GLY A 400 -16.45 -13.02 -2.20
C GLY A 400 -15.12 -12.30 -2.44
N ASN A 401 -14.06 -13.09 -2.53
CA ASN A 401 -12.71 -12.59 -2.71
C ASN A 401 -12.14 -12.99 -4.08
N ALA A 402 -11.42 -12.08 -4.71
CA ALA A 402 -10.82 -12.24 -6.04
C ALA A 402 -9.69 -11.22 -6.20
N PRO A 403 -8.82 -11.35 -7.23
CA PRO A 403 -7.92 -10.28 -7.62
C PRO A 403 -8.67 -8.96 -7.88
N LEU A 404 -7.99 -7.84 -7.64
CA LEU A 404 -8.55 -6.53 -7.94
C LEU A 404 -8.58 -6.34 -9.47
N GLN A 405 -9.78 -6.07 -10.02
CA GLN A 405 -10.00 -5.85 -11.46
C GLN A 405 -10.81 -4.59 -11.74
N ALA A 406 -11.22 -3.86 -10.70
CA ALA A 406 -12.08 -2.68 -10.82
C ALA A 406 -11.65 -1.58 -9.84
N PHE A 407 -11.97 -0.33 -10.17
CA PHE A 407 -11.94 0.79 -9.23
C PHE A 407 -13.35 1.08 -8.74
N VAL A 408 -13.50 1.28 -7.43
CA VAL A 408 -14.76 1.71 -6.83
C VAL A 408 -14.61 3.11 -6.25
N LYS A 409 -15.55 3.99 -6.58
CA LYS A 409 -15.80 5.27 -5.90
C LYS A 409 -16.94 5.06 -4.91
N VAL A 410 -16.76 5.53 -3.68
CA VAL A 410 -17.78 5.50 -2.63
C VAL A 410 -18.08 6.94 -2.21
N ASP A 411 -19.36 7.32 -2.26
CA ASP A 411 -19.89 8.51 -1.59
C ASP A 411 -20.35 8.11 -0.19
N LEU A 412 -19.61 8.55 0.83
CA LEU A 412 -19.81 8.18 2.23
C LEU A 412 -21.01 8.87 2.88
N GLU A 413 -21.55 9.92 2.25
CA GLU A 413 -22.76 10.59 2.74
C GLU A 413 -24.02 9.91 2.20
N SER A 414 -24.06 9.63 0.89
CA SER A 414 -25.24 9.01 0.26
C SER A 414 -25.24 7.48 0.31
N GLY A 415 -24.07 6.87 0.47
CA GLY A 415 -23.85 5.43 0.38
C GLY A 415 -23.73 4.91 -1.06
N GLU A 416 -23.82 5.79 -2.07
CA GLU A 416 -23.69 5.45 -3.49
C GLU A 416 -22.29 4.89 -3.78
N LYS A 417 -22.24 3.87 -4.65
CA LYS A 417 -21.01 3.23 -5.11
C LYS A 417 -21.01 3.15 -6.63
N GLN A 418 -19.97 3.67 -7.25
CA GLN A 418 -19.76 3.60 -8.70
C GLN A 418 -18.54 2.72 -8.99
N LEU A 419 -18.62 1.89 -10.02
CA LEU A 419 -17.60 0.90 -10.34
C LEU A 419 -17.15 1.06 -11.79
N TRP A 420 -15.85 1.19 -12.00
CA TRP A 420 -15.22 1.04 -13.31
C TRP A 420 -14.43 -0.27 -13.32
N SER A 421 -14.71 -1.18 -14.27
CA SER A 421 -14.07 -2.50 -14.31
C SER A 421 -13.22 -2.68 -15.56
N ALA A 422 -12.04 -3.27 -15.36
CA ALA A 422 -11.13 -3.71 -16.42
C ALA A 422 -11.23 -5.23 -16.67
N ALA A 423 -12.13 -5.94 -15.98
CA ALA A 423 -12.36 -7.35 -16.20
C ALA A 423 -12.78 -7.67 -17.66
N PRO A 424 -12.50 -8.88 -18.18
CA PRO A 424 -11.92 -10.01 -17.46
C PRO A 424 -10.40 -10.13 -17.51
N ARG A 425 -9.73 -9.31 -18.33
CA ARG A 425 -8.29 -9.41 -18.60
C ARG A 425 -7.46 -8.27 -18.02
N GLY A 426 -8.12 -7.29 -17.40
CA GLY A 426 -7.50 -6.20 -16.67
C GLY A 426 -7.41 -6.49 -15.17
N PHE A 427 -6.30 -6.10 -14.56
CA PHE A 427 -6.05 -6.17 -13.12
C PHE A 427 -5.51 -4.84 -12.63
N VAL A 428 -6.10 -4.30 -11.56
CA VAL A 428 -5.89 -2.90 -11.17
C VAL A 428 -4.92 -2.76 -9.99
N SER A 429 -4.19 -1.64 -9.97
CA SER A 429 -3.33 -1.24 -8.84
C SER A 429 -4.09 -0.38 -7.81
N GLU A 430 -3.36 0.23 -6.86
CA GLU A 430 -3.89 1.35 -6.05
C GLU A 430 -4.29 2.54 -6.95
N PRO A 431 -5.50 3.12 -6.80
CA PRO A 431 -5.88 4.38 -7.40
C PRO A 431 -5.28 5.59 -6.66
N ILE A 432 -4.88 6.64 -7.38
CA ILE A 432 -4.43 7.91 -6.80
C ILE A 432 -5.34 9.04 -7.29
N PHE A 433 -6.02 9.71 -6.37
CA PHE A 433 -6.78 10.92 -6.68
C PHE A 433 -5.84 12.11 -6.89
N VAL A 434 -6.09 12.89 -7.95
CA VAL A 434 -5.38 14.13 -8.28
C VAL A 434 -6.40 15.24 -8.48
N PRO A 435 -6.41 16.29 -7.65
CA PRO A 435 -7.39 17.37 -7.78
C PRO A 435 -7.17 18.16 -9.06
N ARG A 436 -8.27 18.64 -9.66
CA ARG A 436 -8.22 19.62 -10.72
C ARG A 436 -7.72 20.96 -10.16
N PRO A 437 -6.71 21.60 -10.76
CA PRO A 437 -6.21 22.89 -10.28
C PRO A 437 -7.34 23.93 -10.16
N GLY A 438 -7.47 24.53 -8.98
CA GLY A 438 -8.44 25.60 -8.70
C GLY A 438 -9.87 25.13 -8.42
N SER A 439 -10.13 23.83 -8.33
CA SER A 439 -11.46 23.32 -7.94
C SER A 439 -11.68 23.38 -6.42
N ASP A 440 -12.93 23.60 -6.02
CA ASP A 440 -13.40 23.57 -4.64
C ASP A 440 -14.21 22.30 -4.30
N LYS A 441 -14.49 21.46 -5.30
CA LYS A 441 -15.21 20.19 -5.13
C LYS A 441 -14.24 19.06 -4.80
N GLU A 442 -14.59 18.28 -3.78
CA GLU A 442 -13.74 17.19 -3.28
C GLU A 442 -13.48 16.07 -4.30
N ASP A 443 -14.38 15.83 -5.25
CA ASP A 443 -14.23 14.82 -6.29
C ASP A 443 -13.95 15.37 -7.70
N ASP A 444 -13.70 16.69 -7.84
CA ASP A 444 -13.35 17.26 -9.14
C ASP A 444 -11.85 17.15 -9.39
N GLY A 445 -11.52 16.19 -10.24
CA GLY A 445 -10.16 15.83 -10.57
C GLY A 445 -10.12 14.53 -11.35
N TRP A 446 -9.02 13.81 -11.18
CA TRP A 446 -8.80 12.54 -11.86
C TRP A 446 -8.40 11.46 -10.88
N VAL A 447 -8.74 10.23 -11.21
CA VAL A 447 -8.13 9.06 -10.59
C VAL A 447 -7.12 8.48 -11.58
N LEU A 448 -5.86 8.41 -11.16
CA LEU A 448 -4.75 7.85 -11.92
C LEU A 448 -4.39 6.48 -11.35
N ALA A 449 -4.24 5.48 -12.20
CA ALA A 449 -3.82 4.15 -11.77
C ALA A 449 -3.16 3.35 -12.88
N LEU A 450 -2.44 2.29 -12.50
CA LEU A 450 -1.95 1.29 -13.44
C LEU A 450 -2.94 0.14 -13.55
N VAL A 451 -3.12 -0.36 -14.77
CA VAL A 451 -3.92 -1.55 -15.06
C VAL A 451 -3.06 -2.51 -15.87
N TYR A 452 -2.84 -3.71 -15.37
CA TYR A 452 -2.21 -4.79 -16.14
C TYR A 452 -3.25 -5.41 -17.08
N ASP A 453 -2.93 -5.48 -18.38
CA ASP A 453 -3.73 -6.12 -19.43
C ASP A 453 -3.08 -7.44 -19.85
N SER A 454 -3.68 -8.55 -19.42
CA SER A 454 -3.21 -9.91 -19.74
C SER A 454 -3.38 -10.26 -21.22
N THR A 455 -4.23 -9.56 -21.96
CA THR A 455 -4.44 -9.83 -23.40
C THR A 455 -3.17 -9.56 -24.21
N HIS A 456 -2.47 -8.48 -23.85
CA HIS A 456 -1.30 -8.00 -24.56
C HIS A 456 -0.02 -8.11 -23.73
N HIS A 457 -0.11 -8.63 -22.51
CA HIS A 457 0.97 -8.66 -21.52
C HIS A 457 1.67 -7.29 -21.39
N ARG A 458 0.85 -6.26 -21.14
CA ARG A 458 1.31 -4.88 -20.96
C ARG A 458 0.56 -4.18 -19.82
N SER A 459 1.04 -3.02 -19.41
CA SER A 459 0.33 -2.19 -18.44
C SER A 459 -0.11 -0.88 -19.08
N ASP A 460 -1.27 -0.38 -18.66
CA ASP A 460 -1.82 0.90 -19.06
C ASP A 460 -1.79 1.87 -17.87
N VAL A 461 -1.53 3.15 -18.13
CA VAL A 461 -1.89 4.22 -17.20
C VAL A 461 -3.30 4.67 -17.55
N VAL A 462 -4.24 4.50 -16.63
CA VAL A 462 -5.64 4.89 -16.83
C VAL A 462 -5.92 6.21 -16.10
N ILE A 463 -6.57 7.14 -16.80
CA ILE A 463 -7.04 8.41 -16.26
C ILE A 463 -8.58 8.36 -16.26
N LEU A 464 -9.18 8.32 -15.07
CA LEU A 464 -10.63 8.39 -14.89
C LEU A 464 -11.06 9.79 -14.45
N ASP A 465 -12.26 10.20 -14.86
CA ASP A 465 -12.95 11.35 -14.26
C ASP A 465 -13.40 10.96 -12.85
N ALA A 466 -12.82 11.60 -11.83
CA ALA A 466 -13.10 11.25 -10.44
C ALA A 466 -14.55 11.56 -10.03
N SER A 467 -15.24 12.45 -10.76
CA SER A 467 -16.63 12.81 -10.46
C SER A 467 -17.64 11.73 -10.87
N ASP A 468 -17.33 10.92 -11.89
CA ASP A 468 -18.27 9.93 -12.44
C ASP A 468 -17.55 8.74 -13.10
N PHE A 469 -17.51 7.61 -12.40
CA PHE A 469 -16.89 6.37 -12.89
C PHE A 469 -17.72 5.64 -13.96
N ASN A 470 -18.96 6.08 -14.23
CA ASN A 470 -19.78 5.49 -15.28
C ASN A 470 -19.39 6.01 -16.68
N LYS A 471 -18.59 7.08 -16.74
CA LYS A 471 -18.03 7.58 -18.01
C LYS A 471 -16.91 6.66 -18.50
N ARG A 472 -16.61 6.79 -19.79
CA ARG A 472 -15.39 6.19 -20.33
C ARG A 472 -14.16 6.87 -19.70
N PRO A 473 -13.02 6.16 -19.59
CA PRO A 473 -11.77 6.79 -19.20
C PRO A 473 -11.50 8.05 -20.03
N VAL A 474 -10.98 9.08 -19.37
CA VAL A 474 -10.55 10.33 -20.01
C VAL A 474 -9.39 10.04 -20.97
N ALA A 475 -8.44 9.22 -20.52
CA ALA A 475 -7.40 8.65 -21.36
C ALA A 475 -6.94 7.28 -20.85
N ARG A 476 -6.39 6.48 -21.75
CA ARG A 476 -5.61 5.27 -21.46
C ARG A 476 -4.31 5.34 -22.21
N LEU A 477 -3.19 5.26 -21.49
CA LEU A 477 -1.86 5.37 -22.05
C LEU A 477 -1.22 3.99 -22.02
N HIS A 478 -1.01 3.41 -23.18
CA HIS A 478 -0.49 2.05 -23.30
C HIS A 478 1.03 2.03 -23.18
N LEU A 479 1.54 1.32 -22.17
CA LEU A 479 2.98 1.08 -22.06
C LEU A 479 3.41 -0.02 -23.04
N LYS A 480 4.71 -0.04 -23.34
CA LYS A 480 5.31 -0.99 -24.29
C LYS A 480 5.58 -2.37 -23.69
N HIS A 481 5.32 -2.53 -22.40
CA HIS A 481 5.64 -3.69 -21.56
C HIS A 481 4.69 -3.73 -20.37
N HIS A 482 4.66 -4.84 -19.63
CA HIS A 482 3.99 -4.89 -18.34
C HIS A 482 4.82 -4.22 -17.26
N ILE A 483 4.16 -3.84 -16.18
CA ILE A 483 4.78 -3.54 -14.89
C ILE A 483 4.25 -4.63 -13.95
N PRO A 484 5.12 -5.33 -13.20
CA PRO A 484 4.67 -6.32 -12.23
C PRO A 484 3.74 -5.64 -11.21
N TYR A 485 2.79 -6.38 -10.63
CA TYR A 485 1.87 -5.79 -9.66
C TYR A 485 2.63 -5.05 -8.55
N GLY A 486 2.42 -3.73 -8.52
CA GLY A 486 3.09 -2.85 -7.59
C GLY A 486 2.39 -2.81 -6.23
N LEU A 487 2.92 -1.93 -5.39
CA LEU A 487 2.37 -1.57 -4.09
C LEU A 487 1.89 -0.13 -4.16
N HIS A 488 2.46 0.77 -3.37
CA HIS A 488 1.96 2.13 -3.22
C HIS A 488 2.68 3.14 -4.11
N GLY A 489 2.08 4.31 -4.22
CA GLY A 489 2.76 5.47 -4.77
C GLY A 489 2.12 6.78 -4.39
N SER A 490 2.59 7.84 -5.05
CA SER A 490 2.14 9.19 -4.78
C SER A 490 2.16 10.04 -6.04
N PHE A 491 1.35 11.09 -6.04
CA PHE A 491 1.39 12.13 -7.06
C PHE A 491 1.97 13.41 -6.46
N THR A 492 2.78 14.11 -7.24
CA THR A 492 3.23 15.46 -6.95
C THR A 492 2.95 16.36 -8.14
N SER A 493 2.64 17.63 -7.90
CA SER A 493 2.47 18.64 -8.95
C SER A 493 3.78 18.99 -9.66
N GLU A 494 4.93 18.60 -9.10
CA GLU A 494 6.23 18.79 -9.74
C GLU A 494 6.37 17.89 -10.97
N VAL A 495 6.87 18.45 -12.06
CA VAL A 495 7.05 17.73 -13.33
C VAL A 495 8.51 17.31 -13.47
N PHE A 496 8.75 16.01 -13.37
CA PHE A 496 10.08 15.44 -13.62
C PHE A 496 10.11 14.76 -14.99
N ALA A 497 10.38 15.52 -16.05
CA ALA A 497 10.61 14.95 -17.39
C ALA A 497 11.81 15.64 -18.03
N ALA A 498 12.51 14.93 -18.92
CA ALA A 498 13.48 15.60 -19.77
C ALA A 498 12.71 16.54 -20.71
N LEU A 499 12.90 17.85 -20.54
CA LEU A 499 12.40 18.85 -21.48
C LEU A 499 13.05 18.56 -22.84
N LYS A 500 12.23 18.35 -23.87
CA LYS A 500 12.69 18.30 -25.25
C LYS A 500 12.81 19.70 -25.80
#